data_AF-A0A3D1P820-F1
#
_entry.id   AF-A0A3D1P820-F1
#
_cell.length_a   1.000
_cell.length_b   1.000
_cell.length_c   1.000
_cell.angle_alpha   90.00
_cell.angle_beta   90.00
_cell.angle_gamma   90.00
#
_symmetry.space_group_name_H-M   'P 1'
#
loop_
_entity.id
_entity.type
_entity.pdbx_description
1 polymer ?
#
loop_
_entity_poly.entity_id
_entity_poly.type
_entity_poly.pdbx_seq_one_letter_code
_entity_poly.pdbx_strand_id
1 'polypeptide(L)'
;MDSTEQIYQLVRQWCFAYNSHRASEALRKIAIISGCISNVPEYLNEKQSKIVVHWLQQNHPNAYLWAISQLCVGHPATVWGVGFASPSSVMMPKFAL
;
A
#
# COMPACT_ATOMS: atom_id res chain seq x y z
N MET A 1 16.26 13.99 11.56
CA MET A 1 15.20 12.97 11.38
C MET A 1 15.86 11.74 10.82
N ASP A 2 15.59 10.57 11.41
CA ASP A 2 16.15 9.30 10.97
C ASP A 2 15.53 8.88 9.63
N SER A 3 16.36 8.46 8.67
CA SER A 3 15.90 8.08 7.32
C SER A 3 14.88 6.93 7.35
N THR A 4 14.94 6.07 8.37
CA THR A 4 14.00 4.95 8.56
C THR A 4 12.60 5.43 8.93
N GLU A 5 12.50 6.39 9.86
CA GLU A 5 11.22 6.95 10.29
C GLU A 5 10.51 7.64 9.12
N GLN A 6 11.28 8.37 8.30
CA GLN A 6 10.76 9.01 7.10
C GLN A 6 10.21 7.99 6.09
N ILE A 7 10.90 6.87 5.88
CA ILE A 7 10.42 5.79 5.01
C ILE A 7 9.11 5.20 5.55
N TYR A 8 8.97 5.03 6.86
CA TYR A 8 7.76 4.44 7.45
C TYR A 8 6.55 5.36 7.27
N GLN A 9 6.74 6.68 7.39
CA GLN A 9 5.69 7.65 7.10
C GLN A 9 5.28 7.63 5.62
N LEU A 10 6.24 7.51 4.70
CA LEU A 10 5.95 7.39 3.27
C LEU A 10 5.24 6.08 2.92
N VAL A 11 5.60 4.97 3.56
CA VAL A 11 4.90 3.69 3.42
C VAL A 11 3.44 3.82 3.88
N ARG A 12 3.18 4.51 5.00
CA ARG A 12 1.79 4.82 5.42
C ARG A 12 1.04 5.64 4.37
N GLN A 13 1.67 6.68 3.83
CA GLN A 13 1.07 7.50 2.77
C GLN A 13 0.76 6.69 1.51
N TRP A 14 1.64 5.75 1.15
CA TRP A 14 1.42 4.84 0.03
C TRP A 14 0.20 3.92 0.27
N CYS A 15 0.08 3.32 1.46
CA CYS A 15 -1.02 2.41 1.80
C CYS A 15 -2.39 3.10 1.90
N PHE A 16 -2.45 4.33 2.43
CA PHE A 16 -3.69 5.08 2.64
C PHE A 16 -3.98 6.11 1.54
N ALA A 17 -3.23 6.08 0.44
CA ALA A 17 -3.47 6.98 -0.67
C ALA A 17 -4.85 6.69 -1.30
N TYR A 18 -5.73 7.69 -1.26
CA TYR A 18 -7.05 7.63 -1.90
C TYR A 18 -6.99 7.51 -3.43
N ASN A 19 -5.87 7.88 -4.05
CA ASN A 19 -5.69 7.81 -5.50
C ASN A 19 -4.30 7.32 -5.90
N SER A 20 -4.19 6.81 -7.12
CA SER A 20 -2.96 6.29 -7.72
C SER A 20 -1.84 7.33 -7.80
N HIS A 21 -2.18 8.60 -7.94
CA HIS A 21 -1.22 9.71 -7.98
C HIS A 21 -0.45 9.85 -6.66
N ARG A 22 -1.16 9.94 -5.52
CA ARG A 22 -0.54 10.05 -4.20
C ARG A 22 0.24 8.79 -3.82
N ALA A 23 -0.26 7.62 -4.21
CA ALA A 23 0.45 6.35 -4.03
C ALA A 23 1.80 6.35 -4.79
N SER A 24 1.78 6.79 -6.04
CA SER A 24 2.97 6.92 -6.89
C SER A 24 3.96 7.97 -6.35
N GLU A 25 3.46 9.10 -5.85
CA GLU A 25 4.29 10.14 -5.24
C GLU A 25 5.01 9.66 -3.97
N ALA A 26 4.32 8.89 -3.12
CA ALA A 26 4.91 8.29 -1.93
C ALA A 26 6.03 7.30 -2.29
N LEU A 27 5.80 6.41 -3.25
CA LEU A 27 6.82 5.49 -3.76
C LEU A 27 8.00 6.23 -4.40
N ARG A 28 7.74 7.33 -5.11
CA ARG A 28 8.78 8.18 -5.69
C ARG A 28 9.68 8.79 -4.62
N LYS A 29 9.10 9.32 -3.54
CA LYS A 29 9.88 9.85 -2.42
C LYS A 29 10.73 8.77 -1.74
N ILE A 30 10.20 7.55 -1.62
CA ILE A 30 10.97 6.40 -1.13
C ILE A 30 12.16 6.14 -2.06
N ALA A 31 11.95 6.14 -3.38
CA ALA A 31 13.03 5.95 -4.36
C ALA A 31 14.14 7.01 -4.28
N ILE A 32 13.78 8.27 -4.01
CA ILE A 32 14.73 9.38 -3.85
C ILE A 32 15.57 9.18 -2.58
N ILE A 33 14.93 8.82 -1.46
CA ILE A 33 15.62 8.62 -0.18
C ILE A 33 16.52 7.38 -0.21
N SER A 34 16.02 6.29 -0.80
CA SER A 34 16.74 5.03 -0.86
C SER A 34 17.85 4.99 -1.91
N GLY A 35 17.79 5.87 -2.92
CA GLY A 35 18.66 5.81 -4.08
C GLY A 35 18.50 4.52 -4.90
N CYS A 36 17.38 3.80 -4.76
CA CYS A 36 17.19 2.50 -5.42
C CYS A 36 16.98 2.61 -6.95
N ILE A 37 16.78 3.84 -7.46
CA ILE A 37 16.67 4.15 -8.88
C ILE A 37 17.61 5.31 -9.17
N SER A 38 18.49 5.16 -10.17
CA SER A 38 19.55 6.14 -10.47
C SER A 38 19.05 7.49 -10.99
N ASN A 39 17.92 7.51 -11.70
CA ASN A 39 17.28 8.74 -12.17
C ASN A 39 15.76 8.62 -11.98
N VAL A 40 15.25 9.26 -10.92
CA VAL A 40 13.85 9.12 -10.50
C VAL A 40 12.97 10.06 -11.33
N PRO A 41 12.10 9.55 -12.22
CA PRO A 41 11.19 10.38 -13.00
C PRO A 41 10.12 11.03 -12.12
N GLU A 42 9.37 11.98 -12.68
CA GLU A 42 8.24 12.62 -12.01
C GLU A 42 7.12 11.63 -11.68
N TYR A 43 6.89 10.66 -12.56
CA TYR A 43 5.93 9.57 -12.39
C TYR A 43 6.65 8.24 -12.54
N LEU A 44 6.51 7.36 -11.54
CA LEU A 44 7.04 6.01 -11.62
C LEU A 44 6.20 5.15 -12.54
N ASN A 45 6.86 4.45 -13.47
CA ASN A 45 6.20 3.39 -14.23
C ASN A 45 6.10 2.10 -13.40
N GLU A 46 5.33 1.11 -13.88
CA GLU A 46 5.09 -0.14 -13.14
C GLU A 46 6.38 -0.87 -12.76
N LYS A 47 7.37 -0.91 -13.68
CA LYS A 47 8.65 -1.58 -13.45
C LYS A 47 9.45 -0.89 -12.34
N GLN A 48 9.47 0.44 -12.33
CA GLN A 48 10.14 1.24 -11.31
C GLN A 48 9.45 1.11 -9.96
N SER A 49 8.13 1.14 -9.92
CA SER A 49 7.36 0.91 -8.69
C SER A 49 7.68 -0.46 -8.08
N LYS A 50 7.81 -1.51 -8.89
CA LYS A 50 8.23 -2.85 -8.42
C LYS A 50 9.64 -2.83 -7.84
N ILE A 51 10.58 -2.07 -8.41
CA ILE A 51 11.94 -1.93 -7.86
C ILE A 51 11.90 -1.29 -6.47
N VAL A 52 11.11 -0.23 -6.28
CA VAL A 52 10.95 0.43 -4.97
C VAL A 52 10.34 -0.52 -3.94
N VAL A 53 9.29 -1.24 -4.32
CA VAL A 53 8.64 -2.22 -3.44
C VAL A 53 9.58 -3.37 -3.09
N HIS A 54 10.36 -3.87 -4.05
CA HIS A 54 11.37 -4.90 -3.81
C HIS A 54 12.47 -4.40 -2.87
N TRP A 55 12.92 -3.15 -3.05
CA TRP A 55 13.88 -2.54 -2.15
C TRP A 55 13.33 -2.41 -0.71
N LEU A 56 12.06 -2.02 -0.55
CA LEU A 56 11.38 -1.98 0.75
C LEU A 56 11.33 -3.36 1.41
N GLN A 57 11.05 -4.41 0.64
CA GLN A 57 11.02 -5.79 1.13
C GLN A 57 12.39 -6.23 1.68
N GLN A 58 13.49 -5.86 1.01
CA GLN A 58 14.84 -6.26 1.40
C GLN A 58 15.39 -5.45 2.59
N ASN A 59 15.13 -4.14 2.62
CA ASN A 59 15.77 -3.23 3.59
C ASN A 59 14.85 -2.90 4.79
N HIS A 60 13.53 -2.96 4.62
CA HIS A 60 12.54 -2.66 5.65
C HIS A 60 11.41 -3.71 5.66
N PRO A 61 11.73 -5.00 5.91
CA PRO A 61 10.77 -6.10 5.80
C PRO A 61 9.54 -5.90 6.69
N ASN A 62 9.68 -5.33 7.89
CA ASN A 62 8.56 -5.04 8.79
C ASN A 62 7.59 -4.00 8.20
N ALA A 63 8.12 -2.93 7.61
CA ALA A 63 7.32 -1.90 6.95
C ALA A 63 6.62 -2.46 5.71
N TYR A 64 7.32 -3.30 4.94
CA TYR A 64 6.75 -4.00 3.79
C TYR A 64 5.60 -4.94 4.20
N LEU A 65 5.81 -5.82 5.19
CA LEU A 65 4.79 -6.75 5.67
C LEU A 65 3.55 -6.01 6.21
N TRP A 66 3.79 -4.93 6.96
CA TRP A 66 2.71 -4.07 7.43
C TRP A 66 1.94 -3.45 6.24
N ALA A 67 2.66 -2.92 5.24
CA ALA A 67 2.05 -2.30 4.06
C ALA A 67 1.19 -3.28 3.25
N ILE A 68 1.70 -4.49 3.00
CA ILE A 68 0.96 -5.56 2.33
C ILE A 68 -0.25 -5.97 3.16
N SER A 69 -0.09 -6.10 4.49
CA SER A 69 -1.22 -6.37 5.37
C SER A 69 -2.31 -5.31 5.22
N GLN A 70 -1.98 -4.01 5.20
CA GLN A 70 -2.93 -2.92 5.01
C GLN A 70 -3.62 -2.95 3.63
N LEU A 71 -2.85 -3.18 2.56
CA LEU A 71 -3.40 -3.27 1.20
C LEU A 71 -4.32 -4.49 1.04
N CYS A 72 -4.01 -5.60 1.71
CA CYS A 72 -4.81 -6.82 1.68
C CYS A 72 -6.08 -6.73 2.54
N VAL A 73 -6.06 -6.02 3.69
CA VAL A 73 -7.26 -5.86 4.54
C VAL A 73 -8.28 -4.85 3.98
N GLY A 74 -7.92 -4.06 2.95
CA GLY A 74 -8.89 -3.32 2.13
C GLY A 74 -9.87 -4.23 1.35
N HIS A 75 -9.58 -5.52 1.25
CA HIS A 75 -10.53 -6.59 0.94
C HIS A 75 -10.66 -7.51 2.16
N PRO A 76 -11.66 -7.32 3.04
CA PRO A 76 -11.69 -7.98 4.34
C PRO A 76 -11.80 -9.52 4.34
N ALA A 77 -11.77 -10.22 3.20
CA ALA A 77 -12.05 -11.67 3.14
C ALA A 77 -11.35 -12.48 2.03
N THR A 78 -10.42 -11.93 1.24
CA THR A 78 -9.98 -12.65 0.01
C THR A 78 -8.67 -13.45 0.16
N VAL A 79 -7.84 -13.21 1.17
CA VAL A 79 -6.48 -13.82 1.24
C VAL A 79 -6.41 -15.06 2.13
N TRP A 80 -7.34 -15.24 3.06
CA TRP A 80 -7.45 -16.46 3.85
C TRP A 80 -8.80 -17.05 3.51
N GLY A 81 -8.83 -18.13 2.72
CA GLY A 81 -10.02 -18.84 2.24
C GLY A 81 -10.88 -19.47 3.34
N VAL A 82 -11.25 -18.69 4.35
CA VAL A 82 -12.25 -19.00 5.36
C VAL A 82 -13.57 -18.50 4.79
N GLY A 83 -14.44 -19.44 4.42
CA GLY A 83 -15.63 -19.19 3.62
C GLY A 83 -16.51 -18.04 4.13
N PHE A 84 -17.06 -17.29 3.18
CA PHE A 84 -18.12 -16.31 3.41
C PHE A 84 -19.25 -16.93 4.22
N ALA A 85 -19.55 -16.36 5.39
CA ALA A 85 -20.91 -16.40 5.89
C ALA A 85 -21.77 -15.55 4.93
N SER A 86 -22.81 -16.19 4.39
CA SER A 86 -23.77 -15.62 3.46
C SER A 86 -24.29 -14.23 3.89
N PRO A 87 -24.27 -13.20 3.03
CA PRO A 87 -24.83 -11.88 3.32
C PRO A 87 -26.37 -11.87 3.45
N SER A 88 -27.07 -12.99 3.26
CA SER A 88 -28.52 -13.08 3.43
C SER A 88 -29.00 -12.95 4.89
N SER A 89 -28.09 -12.79 5.87
CA SER A 89 -28.44 -12.50 7.27
C SER A 89 -28.26 -11.04 7.69
N VAL A 90 -27.94 -10.12 6.77
CA VAL A 90 -27.91 -8.68 7.08
C VAL A 90 -29.20 -8.03 6.60
N MET A 91 -30.12 -7.91 7.54
CA MET A 91 -31.39 -7.17 7.50
C MET A 91 -31.26 -5.87 6.66
N MET A 92 -32.00 -5.77 5.55
CA MET A 92 -32.09 -4.54 4.78
C MET A 92 -32.89 -3.48 5.56
N PRO A 93 -32.48 -2.20 5.60
CA PRO A 93 -33.35 -1.13 6.07
C PRO A 93 -34.46 -0.90 5.04
N LYS A 94 -35.68 -1.05 5.53
CA LYS A 94 -36.95 -0.86 4.83
C LYS A 94 -37.07 0.62 4.41
N PHE A 95 -37.05 0.92 3.11
CA PHE A 95 -37.59 2.19 2.63
C PHE A 95 -39.10 1.99 2.43
N ALA A 96 -39.89 2.65 3.28
CA ALA A 96 -41.34 2.71 3.19
C ALA A 96 -41.74 4.09 2.66
N LEU A 97 -42.35 4.08 1.46
CA LEU A 97 -43.48 4.86 0.91
C LEU A 97 -43.29 5.14 -0.57
#